data_AF-A0A917G0S6-F1
#
_entry.id   AF-A0A917G0S6-F1
#
_cell.length_a   1.000
_cell.length_b   1.000
_cell.length_c   1.000
_cell.angle_alpha   90.00
_cell.angle_beta   90.00
_cell.angle_gamma   90.00
#
_symmetry.space_group_name_H-M   'P 1'
#
loop_
_entity.id
_entity.type
_entity.pdbx_description
1 polymer ?
#
loop_
_entity_poly.entity_id
_entity_poly.type
_entity_poly.pdbx_seq_one_letter_code
_entity_poly.pdbx_strand_id
1 'polypeptide(L)' 'MHLWLAILLIVVALIAGAALGFYFARRYMFKYLKENPPINEQMIRVMMAQMGRKPSEKQVRQMMSQMNKFQQ' A
#
# COMPACT_ATOMS: atom_id res chain seq x y z
N MET A 1 -2.02 12.77 -46.77
CA MET A 1 -1.40 11.92 -45.74
C MET A 1 -1.30 12.71 -44.43
N HIS A 2 -2.13 12.42 -43.44
CA HIS A 2 -2.21 13.19 -42.18
C HIS A 2 -1.38 12.54 -41.06
N LEU A 3 -0.11 12.25 -41.33
CA LEU A 3 0.81 11.63 -40.37
C LEU A 3 0.90 12.41 -39.05
N TRP A 4 0.80 13.73 -39.10
CA TRP A 4 0.83 14.59 -37.92
C TRP A 4 -0.40 14.42 -37.00
N LEU A 5 -1.59 14.17 -37.57
CA LEU A 5 -2.80 13.88 -36.78
C LEU A 5 -2.69 12.54 -36.06
N ALA A 6 -2.11 11.52 -36.72
CA ALA A 6 -1.88 10.21 -36.10
C ALA A 6 -0.90 10.31 -34.93
N ILE A 7 0.20 11.06 -35.09
CA ILE A 7 1.19 11.29 -34.03
C ILE A 7 0.53 12.03 -32.85
N LEU A 8 -0.27 13.06 -33.11
CA LEU A 8 -0.95 13.82 -32.06
C LEU A 8 -1.95 12.95 -31.28
N LEU A 9 -2.73 12.11 -31.96
CA LEU A 9 -3.64 11.17 -31.30
C LEU A 9 -2.91 10.13 -30.44
N ILE A 10 -1.78 9.59 -30.91
CA ILE A 10 -0.98 8.63 -30.13
C ILE A 10 -0.43 9.28 -28.86
N VAL A 11 0.06 10.52 -28.94
CA VAL A 11 0.56 11.26 -27.78
C VAL A 11 -0.55 11.54 -26.77
N VAL A 12 -1.72 11.98 -27.23
CA VAL A 12 -2.88 12.21 -26.36
C VAL A 12 -3.35 10.91 -25.72
N ALA A 13 -3.40 9.81 -26.47
CA ALA A 13 -3.77 8.48 -25.96
C ALA A 13 -2.77 7.97 -24.91
N LEU A 14 -1.47 8.20 -25.10
CA LEU A 14 -0.43 7.86 -24.13
C LEU A 14 -0.57 8.67 -22.84
N ILE A 15 -0.80 9.98 -22.94
CA ILE A 15 -0.99 10.85 -21.77
C ILE A 15 -2.27 10.45 -21.02
N ALA A 16 -3.37 10.25 -21.74
CA ALA A 16 -4.64 9.83 -21.15
C ALA A 16 -4.53 8.44 -20.50
N GLY A 17 -3.87 7.49 -21.16
CA GLY A 17 -3.61 6.15 -20.64
C GLY A 17 -2.73 6.16 -19.39
N ALA A 18 -1.67 6.96 -19.38
CA ALA A 18 -0.79 7.11 -18.22
C ALA A 18 -1.52 7.78 -17.04
N ALA A 19 -2.31 8.83 -17.30
CA ALA A 19 -3.09 9.52 -16.27
C ALA A 19 -4.15 8.60 -15.64
N LEU A 20 -4.90 7.88 -16.47
CA LEU A 20 -5.89 6.91 -16.01
C LEU A 20 -5.23 5.74 -15.28
N GLY A 21 -4.18 5.16 -15.86
CA GLY A 21 -3.42 4.05 -15.27
C GLY A 21 -2.85 4.42 -13.89
N PHE A 22 -2.25 5.61 -13.76
CA PHE A 22 -1.75 6.11 -12.48
C PHE A 22 -2.87 6.31 -11.45
N TYR A 23 -4.01 6.87 -11.86
CA TYR A 23 -5.15 7.08 -10.98
C TYR A 23 -5.70 5.76 -10.43
N PHE A 24 -5.91 4.77 -11.30
CA PHE A 24 -6.36 3.44 -10.90
C PHE A 24 -5.33 2.76 -10.00
N ALA A 25 -4.06 2.68 -10.41
CA ALA A 25 -3.00 2.06 -9.63
C ALA A 25 -2.91 2.67 -8.22
N ARG A 26 -2.98 4.01 -8.11
CA ARG A 26 -3.02 4.71 -6.82
C ARG A 26 -4.21 4.28 -5.97
N ARG A 27 -5.40 4.20 -6.56
CA ARG A 27 -6.62 3.78 -5.85
C ARG A 27 -6.54 2.33 -5.37
N TYR A 28 -6.04 1.43 -6.20
CA TYR A 28 -5.81 0.02 -5.85
C TYR A 28 -4.80 -0.10 -4.70
N MET A 29 -3.68 0.61 -4.77
CA MET A 29 -2.65 0.59 -3.72
C MET A 29 -3.21 1.08 -2.37
N PHE A 30 -3.97 2.19 -2.37
CA PHE A 30 -4.63 2.67 -1.15
C PHE A 30 -5.65 1.68 -0.59
N LYS A 31 -6.38 0.97 -1.46
CA LYS A 31 -7.35 -0.04 -1.04
C LYS A 31 -6.63 -1.24 -0.40
N TYR A 32 -5.54 -1.70 -1.02
CA TYR A 32 -4.69 -2.77 -0.51
C TYR A 32 -4.12 -2.46 0.88
N LEU A 33 -3.58 -1.24 1.07
CA LEU A 33 -3.04 -0.81 2.37
C LEU A 33 -4.12 -0.66 3.46
N LYS A 34 -5.38 -0.41 3.08
CA LYS A 34 -6.50 -0.39 4.03
C LYS A 34 -6.96 -1.78 4.42
N GLU A 35 -6.96 -2.71 3.47
CA GLU A 35 -7.36 -4.11 3.69
C GLU A 35 -6.26 -4.89 4.44
N ASN A 36 -4.99 -4.62 4.16
CA ASN A 36 -3.82 -5.22 4.83
C ASN A 36 -2.89 -4.11 5.36
N PRO A 37 -3.23 -3.45 6.47
CA PRO A 37 -2.41 -2.38 7.02
C PRO A 37 -1.05 -2.93 7.45
N PRO A 38 0.06 -2.21 7.17
CA PRO A 38 1.39 -2.63 7.59
C PRO A 38 1.45 -2.74 9.10
N ILE A 39 1.97 -3.87 9.58
CA ILE A 39 2.05 -4.18 11.00
C ILE A 39 3.18 -3.33 11.60
N ASN A 40 2.84 -2.53 12.61
CA ASN A 40 3.76 -1.66 13.32
C ASN A 40 3.61 -1.83 14.84
N GLU A 41 4.50 -1.23 15.63
CA GLU A 41 4.52 -1.38 17.09
C GLU A 41 3.20 -0.98 17.76
N GLN A 42 2.56 0.09 17.27
CA GLN A 42 1.27 0.55 17.80
C GLN A 42 0.15 -0.44 17.48
N MET A 43 0.17 -1.02 16.27
CA MET A 43 -0.80 -2.06 15.87
C MET A 43 -0.67 -3.30 16.75
N ILE A 44 0.56 -3.78 17.00
CA ILE A 44 0.80 -4.89 17.92
C ILE A 44 0.37 -4.52 19.34
N ARG A 45 0.64 -3.29 19.79
CA ARG A 45 0.21 -2.81 21.11
C ARG A 45 -1.32 -2.84 21.24
N VAL A 46 -2.04 -2.34 20.24
CA VAL A 46 -3.51 -2.38 20.19
C VAL A 46 -4.01 -3.81 20.13
N MET A 47 -3.41 -4.67 19.30
CA MET A 47 -3.77 -6.08 19.19
C MET A 47 -3.56 -6.85 20.51
N MET A 48 -2.45 -6.60 21.21
CA MET A 48 -2.19 -7.17 22.54
C MET A 48 -3.12 -6.61 23.62
N ALA A 49 -3.40 -5.31 23.57
CA ALA A 49 -4.34 -4.66 24.50
C ALA A 49 -5.77 -5.17 24.30
N GLN A 50 -6.18 -5.44 23.06
CA GLN A 50 -7.47 -6.09 22.74
C GLN A 50 -7.57 -7.51 23.32
N MET A 51 -6.45 -8.22 23.48
CA MET A 51 -6.40 -9.53 24.15
C MET A 51 -6.40 -9.45 25.69
N GLY A 52 -6.65 -8.26 26.27
CA GLY A 52 -6.68 -8.07 27.73
C GLY A 52 -5.32 -8.14 28.42
N ARG A 53 -4.22 -8.18 27.65
CA ARG A 53 -2.86 -8.16 28.21
C ARG A 53 -2.35 -6.72 28.18
N LYS A 54 -1.80 -6.24 29.30
CA LYS A 54 -1.09 -4.95 29.33
C LYS A 54 0.23 -5.10 28.58
N PRO A 55 0.38 -4.52 27.38
CA PRO A 55 1.54 -4.76 26.54
C PRO A 55 2.78 -4.08 27.13
N SER A 56 3.88 -4.84 27.28
CA SER A 56 5.20 -4.28 27.62
C SER A 56 5.97 -3.94 26.34
N GLU A 57 6.71 -2.83 26.35
CA GLU A 57 7.51 -2.38 25.19
C GLU A 57 8.51 -3.44 24.70
N LYS A 58 9.06 -4.27 25.60
CA LYS A 58 9.93 -5.38 25.23
C LYS A 58 9.17 -6.46 24.45
N GLN A 59 7.95 -6.78 24.87
CA GLN A 59 7.10 -7.77 24.21
C GLN A 59 6.61 -7.29 22.85
N VAL A 60 6.26 -6.01 22.73
CA VAL A 60 5.90 -5.39 21.43
C VAL A 60 7.05 -5.55 20.43
N ARG A 61 8.27 -5.17 20.82
CA ARG A 61 9.46 -5.30 19.95
C ARG A 61 9.80 -6.75 19.59
N GLN A 62 9.66 -7.67 20.55
CA GLN A 62 9.87 -9.10 20.31
C GLN A 62 8.82 -9.66 19.33
N MET A 63 7.57 -9.21 19.40
CA MET A 63 6.52 -9.63 18.48
C MET A 63 6.71 -9.01 17.10
N MET A 64 7.03 -7.72 17.01
CA MET A 64 7.38 -7.03 15.75
C MET A 64 8.48 -7.77 15.00
N SER A 65 9.57 -8.12 15.69
CA SER A 65 10.69 -8.84 15.06
C SER A 65 10.33 -10.25 14.60
N GLN A 66 9.39 -10.93 15.26
CA GLN A 66 8.85 -12.21 14.78
C GLN A 66 7.94 -12.03 13.57
N MET A 67 7.04 -11.04 13.59
CA MET A 67 6.14 -10.76 12.46
C MET A 67 6.90 -10.34 11.21
N ASN A 68 8.01 -9.61 11.37
CA ASN A 68 8.91 -9.28 10.26
C ASN A 68 9.61 -10.52 9.68
N LYS A 69 9.86 -11.56 10.48
CA LYS A 69 10.41 -12.83 9.99
C LYS A 69 9.39 -13.67 9.23
N PHE A 70 8.11 -13.58 9.58
CA PHE A 70 7.01 -14.24 8.85
C PHE A 70 6.61 -13.53 7.55
N GLN A 71 7.00 -12.25 7.39
CA GLN A 71 6.76 -11.46 6.19
C GLN A 71 7.91 -11.53 5.17
N GLN A 72 9.04 -12.16 5.51
CA GLN A 72 10.10 -12.53 4.57
C GLN A 72 9.80 -13.90 3.94
#